data_AF-A0A1Q8V4J0-F1
#
_entry.id   AF-A0A1Q8V4J0-F1
#
_cell.length_a   1.000
_cell.length_b   1.000
_cell.length_c   1.000
_cell.angle_alpha   90.00
_cell.angle_beta   90.00
_cell.angle_gamma   90.00
#
_symmetry.space_group_name_H-M   'P 1'
#
loop_
_entity.id
_entity.type
_entity.pdbx_description
1 polymer ?
#
loop_
_entity_poly.entity_id
_entity_poly.type
_entity_poly.pdbx_seq_one_letter_code
_entity_poly.pdbx_strand_id
1 'polypeptide(L)' 'IFAKTGMDGLEVTDDVFETERNVAFDQAENRMHTIKAVMVATLGEWD' A
#
# COMPACT_ATOMS: atom_id res chain seq x y z
N ILE A 1 9.39 4.50 19.20
CA ILE A 1 10.40 4.67 18.12
C ILE A 1 11.30 5.86 18.44
N PHE A 2 10.77 7.07 18.56
CA PHE A 2 11.54 8.26 18.93
C PHE A 2 12.37 8.09 20.22
N ALA A 3 11.80 7.62 21.33
CA ALA A 3 12.55 7.43 22.59
C ALA A 3 13.75 6.45 22.50
N LYS A 4 13.78 5.57 21.49
CA LYS A 4 14.86 4.58 21.27
C LYS A 4 15.81 4.97 20.14
N THR A 5 15.35 5.76 19.17
CA THR A 5 16.07 6.03 17.92
C THR A 5 16.34 7.52 17.69
N GLY A 6 15.67 8.40 18.42
CA GLY A 6 15.67 9.86 18.22
C GLY A 6 14.99 10.32 16.93
N MET A 7 14.37 9.42 16.17
CA MET A 7 13.82 9.69 14.83
C MET A 7 12.29 9.64 14.85
N ASP A 8 11.68 10.54 14.06
CA ASP A 8 10.22 10.72 13.94
C ASP A 8 9.66 10.06 12.66
N GLY A 9 10.14 8.83 12.43
CA GLY A 9 10.00 8.09 11.18
C GLY A 9 11.29 7.31 10.92
N LEU A 10 11.21 6.13 10.32
CA LEU A 10 12.40 5.30 10.04
C LEU A 10 12.65 5.16 8.55
N GLU A 11 11.68 4.59 7.82
CA GLU A 11 11.72 4.40 6.36
C GLU A 11 11.10 5.56 5.59
N VAL A 12 10.14 6.26 6.20
CA VAL A 12 9.47 7.46 5.68
C VAL A 12 9.09 8.36 6.84
N THR A 13 9.08 9.67 6.61
CA THR A 13 8.63 10.67 7.61
C THR A 13 7.14 10.92 7.49
N ASP A 14 6.50 11.33 8.59
CA ASP A 14 5.08 11.67 8.61
C ASP A 14 4.74 12.80 7.63
N ASP A 15 5.61 13.82 7.57
CA ASP A 15 5.52 14.94 6.63
C ASP A 15 5.46 14.51 5.16
N VAL A 16 6.04 13.36 4.80
CA VAL A 16 5.97 12.81 3.44
C VAL A 16 4.74 11.91 3.30
N PHE A 17 4.46 11.09 4.30
CA PHE A 17 3.35 10.15 4.31
C PHE A 17 1.99 10.87 4.20
N GLU A 18 1.82 12.04 4.82
CA GLU A 18 0.56 12.76 4.78
C GLU A 18 0.41 13.71 3.56
N THR A 19 1.39 13.75 2.67
CA THR A 19 1.30 14.61 1.46
C THR A 19 0.46 14.00 0.35
N GLU A 20 0.00 14.85 -0.57
CA GLU A 20 -0.64 14.44 -1.84
C GLU A 20 0.27 13.60 -2.75
N ARG A 21 1.58 13.51 -2.46
CA ARG A 21 2.50 12.63 -3.19
C ARG A 21 2.41 11.19 -2.72
N ASN A 22 1.83 10.93 -1.55
CA ASN A 22 1.65 9.59 -1.02
C ASN A 22 0.49 8.86 -1.72
N VAL A 23 0.84 7.85 -2.52
CA VAL A 23 -0.13 6.98 -3.21
C VAL A 23 -0.30 5.62 -2.52
N ALA A 24 0.21 5.46 -1.29
CA ALA A 24 0.18 4.18 -0.58
C ALA A 24 -1.25 3.69 -0.29
N PHE A 25 -2.22 4.60 -0.11
CA PHE A 25 -3.63 4.22 0.10
C PHE A 25 -4.27 3.68 -1.19
N ASP A 26 -4.08 4.35 -2.33
CA ASP A 26 -4.50 3.82 -3.64
C ASP A 26 -3.81 2.49 -3.95
N GLN A 27 -2.52 2.36 -3.63
CA GLN A 27 -1.78 1.11 -3.75
C GLN A 27 -2.37 0.01 -2.86
N ALA A 28 -2.78 0.35 -1.64
CA ALA A 28 -3.40 -0.58 -0.71
C ALA A 28 -4.78 -1.05 -1.21
N GLU A 29 -5.62 -0.14 -1.71
CA GLU A 29 -6.91 -0.49 -2.34
C GLU A 29 -6.71 -1.42 -3.55
N ASN A 30 -5.73 -1.10 -4.40
CA ASN A 30 -5.41 -1.90 -5.58
C ASN A 30 -4.97 -3.33 -5.27
N ARG A 31 -4.65 -3.66 -4.01
CA ARG A 31 -4.45 -5.07 -3.60
C ARG A 31 -5.71 -5.89 -3.84
N MET A 32 -6.91 -5.37 -3.54
CA MET A 32 -8.16 -6.11 -3.76
C MET A 32 -8.39 -6.35 -5.25
N HIS A 33 -8.22 -5.31 -6.07
CA HIS A 33 -8.43 -5.38 -7.51
C HIS A 33 -7.45 -6.33 -8.21
N THR A 34 -6.17 -6.27 -7.86
CA THR A 34 -5.14 -7.14 -8.46
C THR A 34 -5.30 -8.59 -8.01
N ILE A 35 -5.61 -8.84 -6.74
CA ILE A 35 -5.93 -10.20 -6.26
C ILE A 35 -7.17 -10.75 -6.99
N LYS A 36 -8.22 -9.94 -7.14
CA LYS A 36 -9.41 -10.32 -7.91
C LYS A 36 -9.05 -10.69 -9.36
N ALA A 37 -8.22 -9.88 -10.02
CA ALA A 37 -7.78 -10.18 -11.38
C ALA A 37 -7.04 -11.52 -11.46
N VAL A 38 -6.15 -11.81 -10.50
CA VAL A 38 -5.46 -13.11 -10.41
C VAL A 38 -6.46 -14.25 -10.21
N MET A 39 -7.44 -14.10 -9.31
CA MET A 39 -8.47 -15.11 -9.07
C MET A 39 -9.31 -15.37 -10.32
N VAL A 40 -9.76 -14.32 -11.01
CA VAL A 40 -10.54 -14.46 -12.25
C VAL A 40 -9.70 -15.10 -13.36
N ALA A 41 -8.43 -14.72 -13.50
CA ALA A 41 -7.56 -15.28 -14.52
C ALA A 41 -7.22 -16.76 -14.30
N THR A 42 -7.19 -17.22 -13.05
CA THR A 42 -6.73 -18.58 -12.71
C THR A 42 -7.86 -19.55 -12.36
N LEU A 43 -8.99 -19.03 -11.86
CA LEU A 43 -10.14 -19.82 -11.37
C LEU A 43 -11.46 -19.41 -12.02
N GLY A 44 -11.50 -18.34 -12.83
CA GLY A 44 -12.69 -17.97 -13.58
C GLY A 44 -12.93 -18.95 -14.73
N GLU A 45 -14.17 -19.41 -14.86
CA GLU A 45 -14.59 -20.18 -16.03
C GLU A 45 -14.86 -19.19 -17.19
N TRP A 46 -14.25 -19.49 -18.33
CA TRP A 46 -14.44 -18.76 -19.58
C TRP A 46 -15.09 -19.77 -20.55
N ASP A 47 -16.41 -19.74 -20.68
CA ASP A 47 -17.14 -20.44 -21.75
C ASP A 47 -16.79 -19.81 -23.12
#